data_AF-T0TE14-F1
#
_entry.id   AF-T0TE14-F1
#
_cell.length_a   1.000
_cell.length_b   1.000
_cell.length_c   1.000
_cell.angle_alpha   90.00
_cell.angle_beta   90.00
_cell.angle_gamma   90.00
#
_symmetry.space_group_name_H-M   'P 1'
#
loop_
_entity.id
_entity.type
_entity.pdbx_description
1 polymer ?
#
loop_
_entity_poly.entity_id
_entity_poly.type
_entity_poly.pdbx_seq_one_letter_code
_entity_poly.pdbx_strand_id
1 'polypeptide(L)'
;MFDNQDKPFSELQLIFDRTLKTLDAVEEGQMQVFEHVKNIEQIESVARQSLDQYINRLHMIKRFIEKRNLPGIPQGFLSAFFTTSKQLEVLIDELSRGRIDIEAVSRLTDVATAAIANLEDSAYQVVQNATLTEQLLQYSNRYRSFEPSVQSSFEHALHLFEVDNDYQASFDEISYALETVEPGVTDRFVTSYEKTREQIRF
;
A
#
# COMPACT_ATOMS: atom_id res chain seq x y z
N MET A 1 2.22 60.22 9.18
CA MET A 1 2.96 61.50 9.23
C MET A 1 4.35 61.20 8.72
N PHE A 2 4.67 61.60 7.48
CA PHE A 2 6.06 61.60 7.03
C PHE A 2 6.71 62.81 7.71
N ASP A 3 7.71 62.53 8.55
CA ASP A 3 8.43 63.56 9.30
C ASP A 3 9.20 64.43 8.30
N ASN A 4 8.83 65.72 8.23
CA ASN A 4 9.34 66.68 7.25
C ASN A 4 10.66 67.30 7.74
N GLN A 5 11.60 66.45 8.18
CA GLN A 5 12.95 66.84 8.59
C GLN A 5 13.96 66.48 7.51
N ASP A 6 14.84 67.43 7.17
CA ASP A 6 15.92 67.26 6.20
C ASP A 6 16.92 66.20 6.70
N LYS A 7 16.79 64.98 6.18
CA LYS A 7 17.74 63.88 6.44
C LYS A 7 18.88 63.93 5.42
N PRO A 8 20.13 63.58 5.83
CA PRO A 8 21.24 63.49 4.90
C PRO A 8 20.95 62.44 3.82
N PHE A 9 21.32 62.75 2.57
CA PHE A 9 21.08 61.91 1.39
C PHE A 9 21.55 60.45 1.58
N SER A 10 22.67 60.25 2.27
CA SER A 10 23.21 58.92 2.58
C SER A 10 22.31 58.09 3.50
N GLU A 11 21.61 58.71 4.44
CA GLU A 11 20.66 58.02 5.32
C GLU A 11 19.38 57.67 4.57
N LEU A 12 18.89 58.57 3.72
CA LEU A 12 17.74 58.30 2.83
C LEU A 12 18.04 57.16 1.84
N GLN A 13 19.26 57.12 1.29
CA GLN A 13 19.70 56.05 0.40
C GLN A 13 19.71 54.68 1.11
N LEU A 14 20.23 54.63 2.34
CA LEU A 14 20.23 53.39 3.13
C LEU A 14 18.81 52.92 3.49
N ILE A 15 17.90 53.85 3.82
CA ILE A 15 16.50 53.52 4.07
C ILE A 15 15.85 53.00 2.79
N PHE A 16 16.09 53.65 1.65
CA PHE A 16 15.56 53.24 0.36
C PHE A 16 16.04 51.83 -0.02
N ASP A 17 17.34 51.54 0.08
CA ASP A 17 17.91 50.22 -0.20
C ASP A 17 17.34 49.12 0.72
N ARG A 18 17.13 49.42 2.01
CA ARG A 18 16.47 48.48 2.94
C ARG A 18 15.02 48.25 2.57
N THR A 19 14.32 49.31 2.17
CA THR A 19 12.90 49.23 1.80
C THR A 19 12.74 48.41 0.52
N LEU A 20 13.61 48.61 -0.48
CA LEU A 20 13.67 47.79 -1.69
C LEU A 20 13.90 46.32 -1.37
N LYS A 21 14.92 45.99 -0.57
CA LYS A 21 15.17 44.59 -0.16
C LYS A 21 14.00 43.96 0.58
N THR A 22 13.30 44.75 1.40
CA THR A 22 12.10 44.28 2.11
C THR A 22 10.96 44.03 1.13
N LEU A 23 10.80 44.91 0.14
CA LEU A 23 9.79 44.76 -0.91
C LEU A 23 10.07 43.53 -1.78
N ASP A 24 11.31 43.31 -2.19
CA ASP A 24 11.73 42.14 -2.96
C ASP A 24 11.44 40.84 -2.19
N ALA A 25 11.76 40.79 -0.88
CA ALA A 25 11.46 39.63 -0.05
C ALA A 25 9.95 39.39 0.14
N VAL A 26 9.16 40.47 0.22
CA VAL A 26 7.69 40.37 0.29
C VAL A 26 7.12 39.89 -1.04
N GLU A 27 7.63 40.38 -2.17
CA GLU A 27 7.22 39.96 -3.52
C GLU A 27 7.53 38.48 -3.74
N GLU A 28 8.72 38.01 -3.35
CA GLU A 28 9.08 36.59 -3.40
C GLU A 28 8.14 35.74 -2.54
N GLY A 29 7.84 36.17 -1.31
CA GLY A 29 6.89 35.48 -0.44
C GLY A 29 5.47 35.45 -1.00
N GLN A 30 5.00 36.54 -1.61
CA GLN A 30 3.69 36.62 -2.26
C GLN A 30 3.62 35.68 -3.47
N MET A 31 4.69 35.59 -4.26
CA MET A 31 4.76 34.70 -5.42
C MET A 31 4.72 33.23 -4.98
N GLN A 32 5.41 32.85 -3.91
CA GLN A 32 5.32 31.51 -3.33
C GLN A 32 3.90 31.18 -2.88
N VAL A 33 3.25 32.06 -2.11
CA VAL A 33 1.86 31.86 -1.65
C VAL A 33 0.91 31.73 -2.85
N PHE A 34 1.08 32.55 -3.88
CA PHE A 34 0.27 32.48 -5.10
C PHE A 34 0.40 31.12 -5.81
N GLU A 35 1.63 30.63 -5.99
CA GLU A 35 1.87 29.31 -6.58
C GLU A 35 1.29 28.18 -5.72
N HIS A 36 1.42 28.26 -4.39
CA HIS A 36 0.78 27.30 -3.48
C HIS A 36 -0.74 27.29 -3.65
N VAL A 37 -1.39 28.47 -3.61
CA VAL A 37 -2.85 28.58 -3.75
C VAL A 37 -3.33 28.07 -5.11
N LYS A 38 -2.58 28.34 -6.18
CA LYS A 38 -2.90 27.86 -7.52
C LYS A 38 -2.82 26.32 -7.61
N ASN A 39 -1.88 25.71 -6.91
CA ASN A 39 -1.70 24.25 -6.91
C ASN A 39 -2.76 23.52 -6.07
N ILE A 40 -3.44 24.19 -5.14
CA ILE A 40 -4.46 23.59 -4.26
C ILE A 40 -5.57 22.91 -5.07
N GLU A 41 -6.14 23.60 -6.07
CA GLU A 41 -7.23 23.06 -6.88
C GLU A 41 -6.80 21.80 -7.64
N GLN A 42 -5.57 21.81 -8.16
CA GLN A 42 -5.00 20.66 -8.85
C GLN A 42 -4.76 19.49 -7.90
N ILE A 43 -4.22 19.73 -6.70
CA ILE A 43 -3.99 18.70 -5.70
C ILE A 43 -5.31 18.08 -5.26
N GLU A 44 -6.33 18.89 -5.00
CA GLU A 44 -7.67 18.39 -4.64
C GLU A 44 -8.27 17.53 -5.76
N SER A 45 -8.21 18.00 -7.01
CA SER A 45 -8.72 17.25 -8.15
C SER A 45 -8.01 15.90 -8.32
N VAL A 46 -6.68 15.88 -8.16
CA VAL A 46 -5.90 14.64 -8.22
C VAL A 46 -6.26 13.71 -7.07
N ALA A 47 -6.38 14.23 -5.84
CA ALA A 47 -6.75 13.43 -4.67
C ALA A 47 -8.14 12.79 -4.82
N ARG A 48 -9.12 13.52 -5.36
CA ARG A 48 -10.46 12.97 -5.66
C ARG A 48 -10.40 11.86 -6.71
N GLN A 49 -9.66 12.07 -7.79
CA GLN A 49 -9.50 11.06 -8.84
C GLN A 49 -8.80 9.79 -8.30
N SER A 50 -7.73 9.97 -7.51
CA SER A 50 -7.01 8.88 -6.86
C SER A 50 -7.90 8.12 -5.87
N LEU A 51 -8.74 8.82 -5.12
CA LEU A 51 -9.68 8.20 -4.18
C LEU A 51 -10.66 7.26 -4.91
N ASP A 52 -11.27 7.71 -6.01
CA ASP A 52 -12.17 6.87 -6.81
C ASP A 52 -11.45 5.62 -7.33
N GLN A 53 -10.20 5.78 -7.78
CA GLN A 53 -9.37 4.65 -8.17
C GLN A 53 -9.13 3.70 -6.99
N TYR A 54 -8.75 4.20 -5.81
CA TYR A 54 -8.47 3.37 -4.64
C TYR A 54 -9.69 2.59 -4.15
N ILE A 55 -10.88 3.19 -4.19
CA ILE A 55 -12.13 2.49 -3.88
C ILE A 55 -12.35 1.33 -4.87
N ASN A 56 -12.21 1.59 -6.18
CA ASN A 56 -12.34 0.54 -7.18
C ASN A 56 -11.30 -0.57 -6.98
N ARG A 57 -10.04 -0.22 -6.72
CA ARG A 57 -8.96 -1.19 -6.45
C ARG A 57 -9.26 -2.03 -5.21
N LEU A 58 -9.75 -1.42 -4.12
CA LEU A 58 -10.17 -2.12 -2.91
C LEU A 58 -11.25 -3.16 -3.20
N HIS A 59 -12.29 -2.79 -3.96
CA HIS A 59 -13.35 -3.71 -4.36
C HIS A 59 -12.83 -4.84 -5.26
N MET A 60 -11.92 -4.54 -6.17
CA MET A 60 -11.32 -5.55 -7.05
C MET A 60 -10.45 -6.55 -6.28
N ILE A 61 -9.66 -6.08 -5.30
CA ILE A 61 -8.88 -6.94 -4.40
C ILE A 61 -9.81 -7.84 -3.57
N LYS A 62 -10.87 -7.26 -2.98
CA LYS A 62 -11.87 -8.04 -2.25
C LYS A 62 -12.47 -9.14 -3.11
N ARG A 63 -12.92 -8.80 -4.32
CA ARG A 63 -13.50 -9.76 -5.27
C ARG A 63 -12.48 -10.81 -5.73
N PHE A 64 -11.21 -10.43 -5.86
CA PHE A 64 -10.13 -11.35 -6.23
C PHE A 64 -9.97 -12.46 -5.18
N ILE A 65 -9.98 -12.09 -3.89
CA ILE A 65 -9.91 -13.05 -2.79
C ILE A 65 -11.19 -13.89 -2.70
N GLU A 66 -12.37 -13.27 -2.76
CA GLU A 66 -13.67 -13.99 -2.66
C GLU A 66 -13.89 -15.02 -3.77
N LYS A 67 -13.30 -14.82 -4.96
CA LYS A 67 -13.38 -15.77 -6.07
C LYS A 67 -12.49 -17.00 -5.89
N ARG A 68 -11.50 -16.94 -5.00
CA ARG A 68 -10.66 -18.11 -4.70
C ARG A 68 -11.40 -18.93 -3.64
N ASN A 69 -11.55 -20.23 -3.89
CA ASN A 69 -12.18 -21.16 -2.95
C ASN A 69 -11.23 -21.46 -1.77
N LEU A 70 -10.83 -20.42 -1.05
CA LEU A 70 -9.98 -20.55 0.12
C LEU A 70 -10.80 -21.12 1.29
N PRO A 71 -10.24 -22.03 2.11
CA PRO A 71 -10.91 -22.53 3.32
C PRO A 71 -11.34 -21.42 4.27
N GLY A 72 -10.57 -20.34 4.33
CA GLY A 72 -10.84 -19.14 5.11
C GLY A 72 -9.96 -17.97 4.66
N ILE A 73 -10.08 -16.84 5.34
CA ILE A 73 -9.28 -15.65 5.03
C ILE A 73 -8.28 -15.43 6.17
N PRO A 74 -6.97 -15.29 5.88
CA PRO A 74 -5.97 -15.07 6.91
C PRO A 74 -6.26 -13.80 7.71
N GLN A 75 -6.11 -13.87 9.03
CA GLN A 75 -6.36 -12.73 9.92
C GLN A 75 -5.49 -11.52 9.57
N GLY A 76 -4.25 -11.75 9.15
CA GLY A 76 -3.33 -10.69 8.72
C GLY A 76 -3.87 -9.89 7.52
N PHE A 77 -4.44 -10.58 6.53
CA PHE A 77 -5.06 -9.94 5.37
C PHE A 77 -6.32 -9.16 5.77
N LEU A 78 -7.18 -9.72 6.63
CA LEU A 78 -8.37 -9.02 7.14
C LEU A 78 -7.98 -7.73 7.86
N SER A 79 -6.97 -7.79 8.72
CA SER A 79 -6.47 -6.61 9.44
C SER A 79 -6.00 -5.53 8.46
N ALA A 80 -5.19 -5.90 7.47
CA ALA A 80 -4.72 -4.98 6.44
C ALA A 80 -5.91 -4.37 5.65
N PHE A 81 -6.87 -5.20 5.25
CA PHE A 81 -8.07 -4.76 4.52
C PHE A 81 -8.88 -3.73 5.32
N PHE A 82 -9.14 -3.99 6.61
CA PHE A 82 -9.86 -3.05 7.46
C PHE A 82 -9.07 -1.77 7.73
N THR A 83 -7.76 -1.85 7.92
CA THR A 83 -6.91 -0.66 8.07
C THR A 83 -6.93 0.20 6.81
N THR A 84 -6.75 -0.38 5.63
CA THR A 84 -6.79 0.34 4.36
C THR A 84 -8.19 0.94 4.11
N SER A 85 -9.26 0.18 4.39
CA SER A 85 -10.63 0.68 4.31
C SER A 85 -10.84 1.89 5.21
N LYS A 86 -10.32 1.85 6.44
CA LYS A 86 -10.44 2.95 7.38
C LYS A 86 -9.66 4.19 6.94
N GLN A 87 -8.47 4.00 6.37
CA GLN A 87 -7.67 5.11 5.85
C GLN A 87 -8.36 5.78 4.66
N LEU A 88 -9.01 5.01 3.78
CA LEU A 88 -9.83 5.55 2.70
C LEU A 88 -11.04 6.31 3.22
N GLU A 89 -11.75 5.78 4.24
CA GLU A 89 -12.84 6.52 4.89
C GLU A 89 -12.40 7.88 5.45
N VAL A 90 -11.22 7.94 6.08
CA VAL A 90 -10.67 9.20 6.60
C VAL A 90 -10.36 10.17 5.46
N LEU A 91 -9.80 9.69 4.35
CA LEU A 91 -9.55 10.52 3.16
C LEU A 91 -10.86 11.02 2.54
N ILE A 92 -11.90 10.18 2.47
CA ILE A 92 -13.25 10.56 2.01
C ILE A 92 -13.81 11.67 2.90
N ASP A 93 -13.74 11.50 4.23
CA ASP A 93 -14.25 12.50 5.18
C ASP A 93 -13.53 13.85 4.98
N GLU A 94 -12.20 13.84 4.89
CA GLU A 94 -11.42 15.07 4.71
C GLU A 94 -11.75 15.78 3.38
N LEU A 95 -11.88 15.04 2.28
CA LEU A 95 -12.25 15.58 0.97
C LEU A 95 -13.72 16.02 0.89
N SER A 96 -14.58 15.58 1.81
CA SER A 96 -16.01 15.97 1.85
C SER A 96 -16.26 17.26 2.65
N ARG A 97 -15.27 17.75 3.40
CA ARG A 97 -15.40 18.96 4.21
C ARG A 97 -15.48 20.21 3.34
N GLY A 98 -16.22 21.21 3.82
CA GLY A 98 -16.34 22.51 3.14
C GLY A 98 -15.06 23.35 3.15
N ARG A 99 -14.08 23.02 4.00
CA ARG A 99 -12.72 23.57 3.98
C ARG A 99 -11.75 22.40 4.11
N ILE A 100 -10.88 22.24 3.14
CA ILE A 100 -9.97 21.11 3.02
C ILE A 100 -8.58 21.54 3.45
N ASP A 101 -7.95 20.75 4.34
CA ASP A 101 -6.53 20.87 4.61
C ASP A 101 -5.74 20.08 3.56
N ILE A 102 -5.10 20.81 2.65
CA ILE A 102 -4.40 20.24 1.50
C ILE A 102 -3.13 19.48 1.90
N GLU A 103 -2.46 19.90 2.98
CA GLU A 103 -1.31 19.15 3.50
C GLU A 103 -1.77 17.83 4.10
N ALA A 104 -2.88 17.86 4.86
CA ALA A 104 -3.49 16.65 5.39
C ALA A 104 -3.94 15.71 4.27
N VAL A 105 -4.61 16.21 3.23
CA VAL A 105 -5.06 15.43 2.08
C VAL A 105 -3.89 14.81 1.33
N SER A 106 -2.81 15.56 1.07
CA SER A 106 -1.63 15.01 0.38
C SER A 106 -1.05 13.84 1.17
N ARG A 107 -0.82 14.02 2.48
CA ARG A 107 -0.30 12.96 3.35
C ARG A 107 -1.24 11.76 3.44
N LEU A 108 -2.55 11.97 3.56
CA LEU A 108 -3.54 10.90 3.60
C LEU A 108 -3.59 10.13 2.27
N THR A 109 -3.41 10.84 1.15
CA THR A 109 -3.33 10.22 -0.18
C THR A 109 -2.09 9.34 -0.31
N ASP A 110 -0.93 9.79 0.18
CA ASP A 110 0.30 8.98 0.19
C ASP A 110 0.13 7.72 1.05
N VAL A 111 -0.45 7.86 2.24
CA VAL A 111 -0.74 6.73 3.14
C VAL A 111 -1.72 5.75 2.49
N ALA A 112 -2.79 6.24 1.87
CA ALA A 112 -3.76 5.40 1.16
C ALA A 112 -3.12 4.67 -0.02
N THR A 113 -2.21 5.33 -0.74
CA THR A 113 -1.47 4.74 -1.86
C THR A 113 -0.62 3.55 -1.39
N ALA A 114 0.16 3.75 -0.34
CA ALA A 114 0.99 2.70 0.25
C ALA A 114 0.14 1.56 0.82
N ALA A 115 -0.98 1.87 1.46
CA ALA A 115 -1.87 0.88 2.06
C ALA A 115 -2.58 0.01 1.01
N ILE A 116 -3.00 0.59 -0.13
CA ILE A 116 -3.57 -0.17 -1.24
C ILE A 116 -2.52 -1.05 -1.91
N ALA A 117 -1.30 -0.55 -2.11
CA ALA A 117 -0.21 -1.36 -2.65
C ALA A 117 0.12 -2.55 -1.74
N ASN A 118 0.27 -2.32 -0.43
CA ASN A 118 0.52 -3.38 0.54
C ASN A 118 -0.64 -4.41 0.59
N LEU A 119 -1.88 -3.94 0.48
CA LEU A 119 -3.05 -4.82 0.45
C LEU A 119 -3.10 -5.67 -0.82
N GLU A 120 -2.74 -5.09 -1.97
CA GLU A 120 -2.62 -5.80 -3.24
C GLU A 120 -1.53 -6.88 -3.16
N ASP A 121 -0.35 -6.54 -2.64
CA ASP A 121 0.76 -7.50 -2.47
C ASP A 121 0.39 -8.62 -1.50
N SER A 122 -0.25 -8.28 -0.38
CA SER A 122 -0.74 -9.26 0.58
C SER A 122 -1.78 -10.21 -0.05
N ALA A 123 -2.68 -9.69 -0.89
CA ALA A 123 -3.64 -10.52 -1.62
C ALA A 123 -2.93 -11.51 -2.55
N TYR A 124 -1.92 -11.06 -3.31
CA TYR A 124 -1.14 -11.94 -4.17
C TYR A 124 -0.40 -13.02 -3.37
N GLN A 125 0.23 -12.65 -2.24
CA GLN A 125 0.93 -13.60 -1.37
C GLN A 125 -0.02 -14.66 -0.81
N VAL A 126 -1.18 -14.26 -0.29
CA VAL A 126 -2.19 -15.18 0.24
C VAL A 126 -2.61 -16.19 -0.82
N VAL A 127 -2.94 -15.73 -2.03
CA VAL A 127 -3.38 -16.61 -3.12
C VAL A 127 -2.24 -17.50 -3.62
N GLN A 128 -1.02 -16.96 -3.72
CA GLN A 128 0.16 -17.71 -4.12
C GLN A 128 0.43 -18.85 -3.15
N ASN A 129 0.55 -18.53 -1.86
CA ASN A 129 0.83 -19.50 -0.82
C ASN A 129 -0.26 -20.55 -0.74
N ALA A 130 -1.54 -20.16 -0.83
CA ALA A 130 -2.63 -21.11 -0.81
C ALA A 130 -2.57 -22.08 -2.02
N THR A 131 -2.36 -21.55 -3.22
CA THR A 131 -2.30 -22.37 -4.45
C THR A 131 -1.10 -23.33 -4.44
N LEU A 132 0.08 -22.82 -4.06
CA LEU A 132 1.30 -23.62 -3.99
C LEU A 132 1.21 -24.69 -2.90
N THR A 133 0.69 -24.33 -1.73
CA THR A 133 0.48 -25.28 -0.64
C THR A 133 -0.42 -26.43 -1.09
N GLU A 134 -1.54 -26.13 -1.75
CA GLU A 134 -2.44 -27.17 -2.26
C GLU A 134 -1.72 -28.11 -3.24
N GLN A 135 -0.92 -27.56 -4.16
CA GLN A 135 -0.14 -28.35 -5.12
C GLN A 135 0.92 -29.22 -4.43
N LEU A 136 1.62 -28.68 -3.43
CA LEU A 136 2.64 -29.41 -2.68
C LEU A 136 2.03 -30.47 -1.77
N LEU A 137 0.90 -30.21 -1.12
CA LEU A 137 0.12 -31.21 -0.39
C LEU A 137 -0.36 -32.33 -1.31
N GLN A 138 -0.83 -32.01 -2.52
CA GLN A 138 -1.20 -33.02 -3.51
C GLN A 138 0.02 -33.86 -3.94
N TYR A 139 1.16 -33.21 -4.18
CA TYR A 139 2.40 -33.88 -4.60
C TYR A 139 3.00 -34.77 -3.50
N SER A 140 2.97 -34.32 -2.25
CA SER A 140 3.56 -35.03 -1.10
C SER A 140 2.86 -36.35 -0.80
N ASN A 141 1.61 -36.54 -1.25
CA ASN A 141 0.93 -37.84 -1.20
C ASN A 141 1.73 -38.97 -1.86
N ARG A 142 2.66 -38.66 -2.78
CA ARG A 142 3.57 -39.63 -3.40
C ARG A 142 4.58 -40.25 -2.43
N TYR A 143 5.04 -39.47 -1.44
CA TYR A 143 6.07 -39.88 -0.48
C TYR A 143 5.49 -40.31 0.87
N ARG A 144 4.22 -39.96 1.10
CA ARG A 144 3.49 -40.14 2.35
C ARG A 144 3.51 -41.55 2.93
N SER A 145 3.46 -42.57 2.07
CA SER A 145 3.46 -43.98 2.48
C SER A 145 4.85 -44.51 2.84
N PHE A 146 5.91 -43.81 2.44
CA PHE A 146 7.30 -44.27 2.52
C PHE A 146 8.14 -43.46 3.52
N GLU A 147 7.81 -42.18 3.73
CA GLU A 147 8.53 -41.27 4.61
C GLU A 147 7.63 -40.76 5.75
N PRO A 148 7.79 -41.27 6.99
CA PRO A 148 7.01 -40.82 8.15
C PRO A 148 7.17 -39.33 8.47
N SER A 149 8.32 -38.74 8.17
CA SER A 149 8.58 -37.30 8.33
C SER A 149 7.65 -36.47 7.44
N VAL A 150 7.48 -36.87 6.18
CA VAL A 150 6.59 -36.22 5.22
C VAL A 150 5.13 -36.36 5.65
N GLN A 151 4.73 -37.52 6.19
CA GLN A 151 3.37 -37.69 6.76
C GLN A 151 3.11 -36.70 7.90
N SER A 152 4.05 -36.55 8.83
CA SER A 152 3.91 -35.63 9.96
C SER A 152 3.80 -34.17 9.50
N SER A 153 4.67 -33.72 8.60
CA SER A 153 4.62 -32.36 8.06
C SER A 153 3.39 -32.12 7.19
N PHE A 154 2.89 -33.14 6.48
CA PHE A 154 1.63 -33.06 5.74
C PHE A 154 0.45 -32.78 6.67
N GLU A 155 0.32 -33.54 7.77
CA GLU A 155 -0.77 -33.32 8.74
C GLU A 155 -0.68 -31.94 9.39
N HIS A 156 0.54 -31.49 9.74
CA HIS A 156 0.74 -30.17 10.33
C HIS A 156 0.43 -29.04 9.35
N ALA A 157 0.93 -29.13 8.11
CA ALA A 157 0.63 -28.17 7.06
C ALA A 157 -0.88 -28.13 6.76
N LEU A 158 -1.56 -29.29 6.68
CA LEU A 158 -2.99 -29.33 6.45
C LEU A 158 -3.78 -28.64 7.58
N HIS A 159 -3.37 -28.80 8.84
CA HIS A 159 -3.97 -28.08 9.97
C HIS A 159 -3.79 -26.55 9.83
N LEU A 160 -2.56 -26.11 9.52
CA LEU A 160 -2.26 -24.70 9.29
C LEU A 160 -3.11 -24.12 8.13
N PHE A 161 -3.31 -24.89 7.07
CA PHE A 161 -4.07 -24.51 5.89
C PHE A 161 -5.59 -24.42 6.13
N GLU A 162 -6.19 -25.43 6.77
CA GLU A 162 -7.65 -25.54 6.92
C GLU A 162 -8.19 -24.90 8.20
N VAL A 163 -7.44 -24.98 9.31
CA VAL A 163 -7.89 -24.53 10.63
C VAL A 163 -7.37 -23.14 10.93
N ASP A 164 -6.05 -22.96 10.86
CA ASP A 164 -5.41 -21.71 11.26
C ASP A 164 -5.46 -20.65 10.15
N ASN A 165 -5.70 -21.07 8.90
CA ASN A 165 -5.66 -20.23 7.70
C ASN A 165 -4.31 -19.51 7.52
N ASP A 166 -3.22 -20.12 7.99
CA ASP A 166 -1.86 -19.62 7.82
C ASP A 166 -1.21 -20.31 6.62
N TYR A 167 -1.50 -19.76 5.43
CA TYR A 167 -0.97 -20.30 4.18
C TYR A 167 0.53 -20.17 4.04
N GLN A 168 1.15 -19.16 4.66
CA GLN A 168 2.59 -18.99 4.63
C GLN A 168 3.27 -20.10 5.43
N ALA A 169 2.85 -20.28 6.69
CA ALA A 169 3.40 -21.32 7.55
C ALA A 169 3.14 -22.71 6.96
N SER A 170 1.96 -22.94 6.40
CA SER A 170 1.63 -24.20 5.74
C SER A 170 2.51 -24.47 4.51
N PHE A 171 2.79 -23.44 3.70
CA PHE A 171 3.66 -23.56 2.54
C PHE A 171 5.09 -23.90 2.98
N ASP A 172 5.61 -23.20 3.99
CA ASP A 172 6.98 -23.38 4.48
C ASP A 172 7.18 -24.79 5.08
N GLU A 173 6.21 -25.29 5.86
CA GLU A 173 6.25 -26.63 6.46
C GLU A 173 6.31 -27.74 5.39
N ILE A 174 5.39 -27.72 4.42
CA ILE A 174 5.35 -28.76 3.39
C ILE A 174 6.53 -28.65 2.41
N SER A 175 6.99 -27.43 2.12
CA SER A 175 8.16 -27.20 1.27
C SER A 175 9.41 -27.78 1.92
N TYR A 176 9.64 -27.52 3.22
CA TYR A 176 10.79 -28.06 3.94
C TYR A 176 10.84 -29.59 3.94
N ALA A 177 9.68 -30.22 4.18
CA ALA A 177 9.58 -31.68 4.17
C ALA A 177 9.87 -32.26 2.77
N LEU A 178 9.39 -31.61 1.72
CA LEU A 178 9.61 -32.05 0.34
C LEU A 178 11.04 -31.80 -0.14
N GLU A 179 11.66 -30.67 0.22
CA GLU A 179 13.07 -30.38 -0.11
C GLU A 179 14.04 -31.37 0.53
N THR A 180 13.67 -31.94 1.69
CA THR A 180 14.48 -32.98 2.34
C THR A 180 14.48 -34.30 1.56
N VAL A 181 13.40 -34.60 0.83
CA VAL A 181 13.24 -35.84 0.07
C VAL A 181 13.66 -35.67 -1.40
N GLU A 182 13.24 -34.57 -2.02
CA GLU A 182 13.53 -34.21 -3.40
C GLU A 182 13.92 -32.73 -3.49
N PRO A 183 15.23 -32.41 -3.41
CA PRO A 183 15.70 -31.04 -3.51
C PRO A 183 15.33 -30.38 -4.84
N GLY A 184 14.87 -29.13 -4.78
CA GLY A 184 14.47 -28.31 -5.93
C GLY A 184 13.04 -28.53 -6.41
N VAL A 185 12.23 -29.34 -5.71
CA VAL A 185 10.82 -29.52 -6.09
C VAL A 185 10.02 -28.23 -5.87
N THR A 186 10.29 -27.53 -4.78
CA THR A 186 9.56 -26.31 -4.40
C THR A 186 9.79 -25.22 -5.44
N ASP A 187 11.05 -24.99 -5.82
CA ASP A 187 11.43 -24.00 -6.84
C ASP A 187 10.75 -24.25 -8.19
N ARG A 188 10.54 -25.52 -8.56
CA ARG A 188 9.85 -25.89 -9.80
C ARG A 188 8.38 -25.48 -9.76
N PHE A 189 7.69 -25.72 -8.64
CA PHE A 189 6.30 -25.30 -8.47
C PHE A 189 6.18 -23.78 -8.42
N VAL A 190 7.06 -23.09 -7.68
CA VAL A 190 7.10 -21.62 -7.63
C VAL A 190 7.31 -21.02 -9.03
N THR A 191 8.31 -21.49 -9.77
CA THR A 191 8.60 -21.02 -11.13
C THR A 191 7.42 -21.27 -12.09
N SER A 192 6.74 -22.41 -11.93
CA SER A 192 5.55 -22.74 -12.73
C SER A 192 4.38 -21.82 -12.41
N TYR A 193 4.17 -21.52 -11.14
CA TYR A 193 3.13 -20.60 -10.68
C TYR A 193 3.38 -19.17 -11.17
N GLU A 194 4.60 -18.66 -11.08
CA GLU A 194 4.94 -17.31 -11.55
C GLU A 194 4.61 -17.10 -13.04
N LYS A 195 4.81 -18.13 -13.87
CA LYS A 195 4.46 -18.09 -15.30
C LYS A 195 2.96 -18.08 -15.58
N THR A 196 2.15 -18.60 -14.64
CA THR A 196 0.70 -18.76 -14.79
C THR A 196 -0.10 -17.82 -13.89
N ARG A 197 0.58 -16.96 -13.12
CA ARG A 197 -0.04 -16.08 -12.13
C ARG A 197 -1.04 -15.13 -12.79
N GLU A 198 -2.29 -15.20 -12.35
CA GLU A 198 -3.31 -14.24 -12.74
C GLU A 198 -3.09 -12.91 -12.02
N GLN A 199 -3.11 -11.81 -12.77
CA GLN A 199 -3.04 -10.45 -12.23
C GLN A 199 -4.43 -9.89 -11.96
N ILE A 200 -4.57 -9.11 -10.90
CA ILE A 200 -5.79 -8.34 -10.66
C ILE A 200 -5.92 -7.33 -11.79
N ARG A 201 -7.04 -7.40 -12.52
CA ARG A 201 -7.38 -6.43 -13.56
C ARG A 201 -8.15 -5.29 -12.88
N PHE A 202 -7.54 -4.11 -12.82
CA PHE A 202 -8.16 -2.90 -12.27
C PHE A 202 -9.01 -2.18 -13.31
#